data_AF-A0A4S0Q094-F1
#
_entry.id   AF-A0A4S0Q094-F1
#
_cell.length_a   1.000
_cell.length_b   1.000
_cell.length_c   1.000
_cell.angle_alpha   90.00
_cell.angle_beta   90.00
_cell.angle_gamma   90.00
#
_symmetry.space_group_name_H-M   'P 1'
#
loop_
_entity.id
_entity.type
_entity.pdbx_description
1 polymer ?
#
loop_
_entity_poly.entity_id
_entity_poly.type
_entity_poly.pdbx_seq_one_letter_code
_entity_poly.pdbx_strand_id
1 'polypeptide(L)'
;MTLRTQTAIAAADPRQEPPMVRLVTAVGVTGSDRSFTGTIAARVQSNLGFRVPGKIIERLVNVGEQVKAGQPLLRIDDTDLVLALTAKRNA
;
A
#
# COMPACT_ATOMS: atom_id res chain seq x y z
N MET A 1 -13.72 -87.53 18.53
CA MET A 1 -12.41 -87.13 17.97
C MET A 1 -12.70 -86.65 16.54
N THR A 2 -12.73 -85.37 16.19
CA THR A 2 -12.00 -84.20 16.70
C THR A 2 -12.78 -82.95 16.29
N LEU A 3 -12.84 -81.96 17.19
CA LEU A 3 -13.49 -80.67 16.96
C LEU A 3 -12.74 -79.88 15.88
N ARG A 4 -13.46 -79.33 14.90
CA ARG A 4 -12.95 -78.22 14.07
C ARG A 4 -13.35 -76.92 14.76
N THR A 5 -12.36 -76.26 15.34
CA THR A 5 -12.46 -74.94 15.96
C THR A 5 -12.78 -73.90 14.89
N GLN A 6 -13.88 -73.18 15.06
CA GLN A 6 -14.22 -72.02 14.25
C GLN A 6 -13.51 -70.80 14.83
N THR A 7 -12.59 -70.22 14.06
CA THR A 7 -11.93 -68.95 14.40
C THR A 7 -12.96 -67.84 14.30
N ALA A 8 -13.42 -67.32 15.44
CA ALA A 8 -14.23 -66.12 15.49
C ALA A 8 -13.34 -64.89 15.26
N ILE A 9 -13.65 -64.13 14.22
CA ILE A 9 -13.05 -62.83 13.94
C ILE A 9 -13.73 -61.85 14.90
N ALA A 10 -13.05 -61.46 15.97
CA ALA A 10 -13.54 -60.41 16.86
C ALA A 10 -13.53 -59.08 16.09
N ALA A 11 -14.71 -58.59 15.71
CA ALA A 11 -14.87 -57.27 15.14
C ALA A 11 -14.37 -56.24 16.17
N ALA A 12 -13.31 -55.50 15.82
CA ALA A 12 -12.82 -54.40 16.64
C ALA A 12 -13.93 -53.35 16.73
N ASP A 13 -14.46 -53.14 17.93
CA ASP A 13 -15.52 -52.20 18.19
C ASP A 13 -14.96 -50.77 18.04
N PRO A 14 -15.45 -49.95 17.09
CA PRO A 14 -14.93 -48.60 16.86
C PRO A 14 -15.13 -47.67 18.08
N ARG A 15 -15.93 -48.09 19.08
CA ARG A 15 -16.07 -47.40 20.37
C ARG A 15 -14.88 -47.62 21.31
N GLN A 16 -13.99 -48.56 20.99
CA GLN A 16 -12.75 -48.85 21.72
C GLN A 16 -11.55 -48.08 21.15
N GLU A 17 -11.72 -47.33 20.05
CA GLU A 17 -10.64 -46.53 19.51
C GLU A 17 -10.27 -45.41 20.51
N PRO A 18 -9.00 -45.34 20.95
CA PRO A 18 -8.58 -44.31 21.87
C PRO A 18 -8.85 -42.92 21.26
N PRO A 19 -9.47 -42.00 22.00
CA PRO A 19 -9.76 -40.67 21.46
C PRO A 19 -8.45 -39.99 21.05
N MET A 20 -8.43 -39.40 19.86
CA MET A 20 -7.27 -38.68 19.36
C MET A 20 -7.11 -37.37 20.15
N VAL A 21 -6.21 -37.37 21.13
CA VAL A 21 -5.93 -36.20 21.97
C VAL A 21 -4.84 -35.34 21.33
N ARG A 22 -5.10 -34.04 21.21
CA ARG A 22 -4.09 -33.06 20.82
C ARG A 22 -3.60 -32.36 22.09
N LEU A 23 -2.35 -32.60 22.46
CA LEU A 23 -1.69 -31.84 23.52
C LEU A 23 -1.22 -30.50 22.95
N VAL A 24 -1.51 -29.42 23.68
CA VAL A 24 -0.93 -28.10 23.44
C VAL A 24 -0.26 -27.63 24.72
N THR A 25 1.00 -27.20 24.63
CA THR A 25 1.70 -26.61 25.76
C THR A 25 1.22 -25.17 25.91
N ALA A 26 0.74 -24.81 27.09
CA ALA A 26 0.35 -23.43 27.38
C ALA A 26 1.59 -22.52 27.30
N VAL A 27 1.57 -21.56 26.39
CA VAL A 27 2.57 -20.50 26.27
C VAL A 27 1.99 -19.20 26.78
N GLY A 28 2.79 -18.41 27.49
CA GLY A 28 2.39 -17.08 27.92
C GLY A 28 2.09 -16.20 26.71
N VAL A 29 0.96 -15.49 26.73
CA VAL A 29 0.60 -14.56 25.65
C VAL A 29 1.57 -13.37 25.70
N THR A 30 2.53 -13.33 24.79
CA THR A 30 3.42 -12.18 24.60
C THR A 30 2.92 -11.34 23.44
N GLY A 31 2.29 -10.22 23.75
CA GLY A 31 1.81 -9.24 22.77
C GLY A 31 0.29 -9.29 22.58
N SER A 32 -0.26 -8.12 22.26
CA SER A 32 -1.64 -7.97 21.80
C SER A 32 -1.57 -7.53 20.35
N ASP A 33 -2.24 -8.26 19.45
CA ASP A 33 -2.47 -7.78 18.10
C ASP A 33 -3.35 -6.53 18.20
N ARG A 34 -2.81 -5.41 17.74
CA ARG A 34 -3.52 -4.12 17.71
C ARG A 34 -3.63 -3.67 16.27
N SER A 35 -4.86 -3.53 15.81
CA SER A 35 -5.16 -2.97 14.49
C SER A 35 -5.58 -1.51 14.66
N PHE A 36 -5.06 -0.64 13.80
CA PHE A 36 -5.41 0.77 13.78
C PHE A 36 -5.93 1.14 12.40
N THR A 37 -6.99 1.94 12.37
CA THR A 37 -7.49 2.57 11.14
C THR A 37 -6.67 3.81 10.83
N GLY A 38 -6.39 4.07 9.56
CA GLY A 38 -5.71 5.28 9.13
C GLY A 38 -5.89 5.54 7.64
N THR A 39 -5.52 6.73 7.21
CA THR A 39 -5.57 7.15 5.80
C THR A 39 -4.16 7.37 5.28
N ILE A 40 -3.89 6.94 4.06
CA ILE A 40 -2.59 7.16 3.40
C ILE A 40 -2.63 8.53 2.72
N ALA A 41 -1.63 9.36 3.00
CA ALA A 41 -1.43 10.65 2.37
C ALA A 41 -0.03 10.74 1.77
N ALA A 42 0.15 11.64 0.80
CA ALA A 42 1.47 11.93 0.23
C ALA A 42 2.41 12.46 1.32
N ARG A 43 3.62 11.89 1.42
CA ARG A 43 4.66 12.35 2.36
C ARG A 43 5.03 13.81 2.12
N VAL A 44 5.04 14.24 0.86
CA VAL A 44 5.38 15.59 0.43
C VAL A 44 4.36 16.01 -0.62
N GLN A 45 3.76 17.18 -0.43
CA GLN A 45 2.87 17.81 -1.39
C GLN A 45 3.43 19.19 -1.72
N SER A 46 3.64 19.46 -3.01
CA SER A 46 4.13 20.75 -3.48
C SER A 46 3.01 21.49 -4.16
N ASN A 47 2.64 22.65 -3.61
CA ASN A 47 1.73 23.57 -4.28
C ASN A 47 2.54 24.47 -5.22
N LEU A 48 2.60 24.10 -6.50
CA LEU A 48 3.36 24.83 -7.51
C LEU A 48 2.53 25.98 -8.06
N GLY A 49 3.13 27.16 -8.13
CA GLY A 49 2.50 28.36 -8.67
C GLY A 49 3.53 29.26 -9.33
N PHE A 50 3.05 30.15 -10.19
CA PHE A 50 3.90 31.14 -10.83
C PHE A 50 4.20 32.29 -9.88
N ARG A 51 5.45 32.78 -9.92
CA ARG A 51 5.90 33.93 -9.11
C ARG A 51 5.55 35.28 -9.73
N VAL A 52 5.20 35.27 -11.00
CA VAL A 52 4.91 36.47 -11.81
C VAL A 52 3.46 36.34 -12.28
N PRO A 53 2.66 37.43 -12.21
CA PRO A 53 1.33 37.42 -12.78
C PRO A 53 1.42 37.27 -14.30
N GLY A 54 0.62 36.38 -14.88
CA GLY A 54 0.62 36.13 -16.31
C GLY A 54 -0.45 35.13 -16.72
N LYS A 55 -0.85 35.17 -17.99
CA LYS A 55 -1.79 34.22 -18.57
C LYS A 55 -1.06 32.91 -18.86
N ILE A 56 -1.70 31.76 -18.56
CA ILE A 56 -1.18 30.46 -18.97
C ILE A 56 -1.32 30.33 -20.49
N ILE A 57 -0.20 30.09 -21.17
CA ILE A 57 -0.16 29.91 -22.63
C ILE A 57 -0.04 28.44 -23.03
N GLU A 58 0.50 27.60 -22.15
CA GLU A 58 0.73 26.20 -22.46
C GLU A 58 0.75 25.32 -21.20
N ARG A 59 0.20 24.10 -21.33
CA ARG A 59 0.29 23.05 -20.32
C ARG A 59 1.07 21.87 -20.91
N LEU A 60 2.20 21.56 -20.29
CA LEU A 60 3.17 20.59 -20.81
C LEU A 60 2.96 19.18 -20.23
N VAL A 61 2.17 19.04 -19.17
CA VAL A 61 1.89 17.77 -18.48
C VAL A 61 0.41 17.57 -18.19
N ASN A 62 -0.02 16.32 -18.12
CA ASN A 62 -1.38 15.94 -17.79
C ASN A 62 -1.55 15.56 -16.31
N VAL A 63 -2.81 15.60 -15.86
CA VAL A 63 -3.16 15.14 -14.51
C VAL A 63 -2.90 13.65 -14.42
N GLY A 64 -2.15 13.24 -13.39
CA GLY A 64 -1.78 11.83 -13.15
C GLY A 64 -0.45 11.40 -13.79
N GLU A 65 0.19 12.25 -14.59
CA GLU A 65 1.53 11.95 -15.09
C GLU A 65 2.60 12.06 -14.00
N GLN A 66 3.61 11.18 -14.09
CA GLN A 66 4.80 11.29 -13.26
C GLN A 66 5.77 12.32 -13.83
N VAL A 67 6.29 13.18 -12.96
CA VAL A 67 7.19 14.27 -13.34
C VAL A 67 8.46 14.24 -12.50
N LYS A 68 9.55 14.77 -13.05
CA LYS A 68 10.85 14.87 -12.36
C LYS A 68 11.10 16.28 -11.86
N ALA A 69 11.97 16.41 -10.85
CA ALA A 69 12.42 17.71 -10.38
C ALA A 69 13.05 18.52 -11.52
N GLY A 70 12.66 19.79 -11.66
CA GLY A 70 13.11 20.67 -12.74
C GLY A 70 12.36 20.52 -14.06
N GLN A 71 11.43 19.57 -14.19
CA GLN A 71 10.61 19.43 -15.39
C GLN A 71 9.59 20.58 -15.48
N PRO A 72 9.54 21.32 -16.61
CA PRO A 72 8.52 22.33 -16.82
C PRO A 72 7.12 21.69 -16.90
N LEU A 73 6.17 22.23 -16.15
CA LEU A 73 4.80 21.71 -16.10
C LEU A 73 3.81 22.58 -16.90
N LEU A 74 4.00 23.90 -16.84
CA LEU A 74 3.17 24.90 -17.48
C LEU A 74 4.04 26.09 -17.90
N ARG A 75 3.60 26.83 -18.91
CA ARG A 75 4.25 28.06 -19.40
C ARG A 75 3.27 29.22 -19.29
N ILE A 76 3.74 30.36 -18.79
CA ILE A 76 3.00 31.64 -18.78
C ILE A 76 3.54 32.58 -19.85
N ASP A 77 2.70 33.54 -20.23
CA ASP A 77 3.13 34.72 -20.97
C ASP A 77 4.03 35.59 -20.08
N ASP A 78 5.27 35.80 -20.50
CA ASP A 78 6.31 36.56 -19.80
C ASP A 78 6.56 37.94 -20.41
N THR A 79 5.73 38.39 -21.36
CA THR A 79 5.92 39.67 -22.07
C THR A 79 6.08 40.84 -21.11
N ASP A 80 5.21 40.95 -20.09
CA ASP A 80 5.28 42.02 -19.08
C ASP A 80 6.57 41.97 -18.26
N LEU A 81 7.00 40.76 -17.87
CA LEU A 81 8.26 40.55 -17.17
C LEU A 81 9.47 40.99 -18.01
N VAL A 82 9.48 40.65 -19.31
CA VAL A 82 10.55 41.02 -20.23
C VAL A 82 10.60 42.53 -20.44
N LEU A 83 9.44 43.19 -20.56
CA LEU A 83 9.35 44.64 -20.67
C LEU A 83 9.92 45.32 -19.41
N ALA A 84 9.52 44.87 -18.22
CA ALA A 84 10.02 45.40 -16.96
C ALA A 84 11.54 45.21 -16.78
N LEU A 85 12.07 44.05 -17.19
CA LEU A 85 13.50 43.77 -17.15
C LEU A 85 14.30 44.63 -18.13
N THR A 86 13.77 44.86 -19.35
CA THR A 86 14.40 45.71 -20.35
C THR A 86 14.47 47.16 -19.88
N ALA A 87 13.37 47.68 -19.29
CA ALA A 87 13.34 49.02 -18.71
C ALA A 87 14.39 49.19 -17.60
N LYS A 88 14.55 48.19 -16.72
CA LYS A 88 15.58 48.22 -15.67
C LYS A 88 17.02 48.15 -16.19
N ARG A 89 17.26 47.53 -17.35
CA ARG A 89 18.60 47.42 -17.96
C ARG A 89 19.03 48.68 -18.69
N ASN A 90 18.05 49.45 -19.19
CA ASN A 90 18.29 50.67 -19.97
C ASN A 90 18.24 51.95 -19.12
N ALA A 91 18.01 51.80 -17.80
CA ALA A 91 18.10 52.87 -16.80
C ALA A 91 19.51 52.90 -16.20
#